data_AF-A0A9D2SJJ1-F1
#
_entry.id   AF-A0A9D2SJJ1-F1
#
_cell.length_a   1.000
_cell.length_b   1.000
_cell.length_c   1.000
_cell.angle_alpha   90.00
_cell.angle_beta   90.00
_cell.angle_gamma   90.00
#
_symmetry.space_group_name_H-M   'P 1'
#
loop_
_entity.id
_entity.type
_entity.pdbx_description
1 polymer ?
#
loop_
_entity_poly.entity_id
_entity_poly.type
_entity_poly.pdbx_seq_one_letter_code
_entity_poly.pdbx_strand_id
1 'polypeptide(L)'
;MNKNEEFTLAIEDMNEDGAGVGRLDGYIWFVKDAVIGDVVRARAMKMKKNYGFARLMEVLVPSADRVVPPCPLARPCGGCQLQAMSYEAQLRFKERKITNNLVRIGGFKEEELPMLPIIGMENPWRYRNKAQFPFGRDKDGNIIAGFYAGRTHRIVPCEDCLLGVEENQRILKIIKDFMNQYRISPYDEESHTGLVRHALIRKGFRTGQLMVCLIINGSDLPQRDAFVRMLLQVEGMTSISLSINRERTNVIMGKEIVNLYGPGYIEDFIGNVAYQISPLSFYQVNPVQTEKLYGEALAYAGLTGNEVVWDLYCGIGTISLFLAQKARKVYGVEIVPQAIADARR
;
A
#
# COMPACT_ATOMS: atom_id res chain seq x y z
N MET A 1 15.35 -6.35 33.75
CA MET A 1 15.21 -5.22 32.81
C MET A 1 13.91 -4.48 33.10
N ASN A 2 13.98 -3.16 33.23
CA ASN A 2 12.86 -2.27 33.53
C ASN A 2 12.41 -1.48 32.30
N LYS A 3 11.20 -0.93 32.34
CA LYS A 3 10.72 -0.01 31.30
C LYS A 3 11.63 1.24 31.26
N ASN A 4 11.93 1.72 30.05
CA ASN A 4 12.83 2.83 29.73
C ASN A 4 14.33 2.58 29.96
N GLU A 5 14.72 1.38 30.40
CA GLU A 5 16.13 0.99 30.48
C GLU A 5 16.72 0.86 29.06
N GLU A 6 17.96 1.33 28.89
CA GLU A 6 18.72 1.16 27.65
C GLU A 6 19.67 -0.02 27.75
N PHE A 7 19.80 -0.77 26.67
CA PHE A 7 20.64 -1.96 26.60
C PHE A 7 21.20 -2.13 25.19
N THR A 8 22.32 -2.85 25.09
CA THR A 8 22.90 -3.25 23.82
C THR A 8 22.27 -4.56 23.36
N LEU A 9 21.90 -4.64 22.09
CA LEU A 9 21.24 -5.80 21.50
C LEU A 9 21.80 -6.07 20.10
N ALA A 10 22.19 -7.32 19.83
CA ALA A 10 22.46 -7.78 18.48
C ALA A 10 21.14 -8.19 17.80
N ILE A 11 20.97 -7.80 16.53
CA ILE A 11 19.79 -8.12 15.74
C ILE A 11 20.10 -9.33 14.87
N GLU A 12 19.44 -10.44 15.15
CA GLU A 12 19.73 -11.76 14.59
C GLU A 12 18.71 -12.19 13.52
N ASP A 13 17.50 -11.65 13.59
CA ASP A 13 16.41 -11.94 12.66
C ASP A 13 15.47 -10.74 12.51
N MET A 14 14.43 -10.88 11.70
CA MET A 14 13.34 -9.91 11.58
C MET A 14 11.99 -10.63 11.60
N ASN A 15 10.98 -9.97 12.17
CA ASN A 15 9.63 -10.52 12.21
C ASN A 15 8.82 -10.17 10.95
N GLU A 16 7.58 -10.68 10.90
CA GLU A 16 6.63 -10.47 9.82
C GLU A 16 6.36 -8.99 9.47
N ASP A 17 6.41 -8.12 10.49
CA ASP A 17 6.20 -6.67 10.40
C ASP A 17 7.49 -5.89 10.06
N GLY A 18 8.60 -6.58 9.74
CA GLY A 18 9.88 -5.96 9.45
C GLY A 18 10.56 -5.29 10.64
N ALA A 19 10.24 -5.70 11.87
CA ALA A 19 10.99 -5.28 13.06
C ALA A 19 12.15 -6.24 13.32
N GLY A 20 13.33 -5.69 13.64
CA GLY A 20 14.49 -6.46 14.07
C GLY A 20 14.20 -7.26 15.33
N VAL A 21 14.72 -8.47 15.40
CA VAL A 21 14.57 -9.41 16.50
C VAL A 21 15.95 -9.70 17.06
N GLY A 22 16.11 -9.47 18.36
CA GLY A 22 17.30 -9.86 19.11
C GLY A 22 16.92 -10.56 20.41
N ARG A 23 17.87 -11.28 20.99
CA ARG A 23 17.70 -11.96 22.28
C ARG A 23 18.71 -11.43 23.29
N LEU A 24 18.23 -11.16 24.50
CA LEU A 24 19.06 -10.82 25.64
C LEU A 24 18.62 -11.68 26.82
N ASP A 25 19.53 -12.50 27.36
CA ASP A 25 19.25 -13.43 28.46
C ASP A 25 18.02 -14.32 28.23
N GLY A 26 17.84 -14.80 26.98
CA GLY A 26 16.70 -15.61 26.57
C GLY A 26 15.40 -14.85 26.31
N TYR A 27 15.34 -13.54 26.60
CA TYR A 27 14.18 -12.69 26.37
C TYR A 27 14.21 -12.05 24.98
N ILE A 28 13.08 -12.12 24.25
CA ILE A 28 12.99 -11.65 22.86
C ILE A 28 12.65 -10.16 22.81
N TRP A 29 13.39 -9.39 22.04
CA TRP A 29 13.14 -7.97 21.81
C TRP A 29 12.85 -7.67 20.35
N PHE A 30 11.73 -6.99 20.11
CA PHE A 30 11.38 -6.43 18.80
C PHE A 30 11.77 -4.96 18.73
N VAL A 31 12.60 -4.61 17.75
CA VAL A 31 13.14 -3.25 17.56
C VAL A 31 12.79 -2.75 16.17
N LYS A 32 11.88 -1.77 16.08
CA LYS A 32 11.55 -1.11 14.82
C LYS A 32 12.78 -0.37 14.28
N ASP A 33 12.93 -0.33 12.95
CA ASP A 33 13.99 0.35 12.20
C ASP A 33 15.39 -0.30 12.31
N ALA A 34 15.49 -1.45 12.99
CA ALA A 34 16.72 -2.23 13.11
C ALA A 34 16.79 -3.31 12.01
N VAL A 35 17.99 -3.61 11.52
CA VAL A 35 18.28 -4.50 10.39
C VAL A 35 19.06 -5.71 10.89
N ILE A 36 18.85 -6.88 10.29
CA ILE A 36 19.60 -8.11 10.60
C ILE A 36 21.11 -7.83 10.48
N GLY A 37 21.86 -8.15 11.53
CA GLY A 37 23.30 -7.90 11.64
C GLY A 37 23.68 -6.60 12.37
N ASP A 38 22.73 -5.72 12.68
CA ASP A 38 23.04 -4.55 13.50
C ASP A 38 23.37 -4.94 14.95
N VAL A 39 24.27 -4.18 15.59
CA VAL A 39 24.35 -4.06 17.04
C VAL A 39 23.83 -2.68 17.43
N VAL A 40 22.79 -2.64 18.25
CA VAL A 40 22.05 -1.41 18.57
C VAL A 40 22.01 -1.12 20.05
N ARG A 41 21.96 0.17 20.38
CA ARG A 41 21.46 0.63 21.68
C ARG A 41 19.96 0.81 21.56
N ALA A 42 19.22 0.02 22.35
CA ALA A 42 17.77 0.00 22.33
C ALA A 42 17.22 0.38 23.70
N ARG A 43 16.05 1.05 23.72
CA ARG A 43 15.35 1.42 24.96
C ARG A 43 14.07 0.60 25.12
N ALA A 44 13.90 -0.08 26.25
CA ALA A 44 12.71 -0.87 26.54
C ALA A 44 11.44 0.01 26.57
N MET A 45 10.46 -0.26 25.70
CA MET A 45 9.21 0.51 25.63
C MET A 45 8.04 -0.21 26.29
N LYS A 46 7.91 -1.52 26.02
CA LYS A 46 6.81 -2.35 26.51
C LYS A 46 7.28 -3.78 26.72
N MET A 47 7.04 -4.32 27.91
CA MET A 47 7.41 -5.69 28.25
C MET A 47 6.15 -6.57 28.34
N LYS A 48 6.24 -7.79 27.82
CA LYS A 48 5.26 -8.86 27.98
C LYS A 48 5.92 -10.05 28.69
N LYS A 49 5.20 -11.16 28.86
CA LYS A 49 5.70 -12.34 29.59
C LYS A 49 7.02 -12.88 29.02
N ASN A 50 7.07 -13.08 27.69
CA ASN A 50 8.20 -13.75 27.01
C ASN A 50 8.91 -12.89 25.96
N TYR A 51 8.43 -11.66 25.72
CA TYR A 51 8.98 -10.76 24.71
C TYR A 51 8.68 -9.30 25.04
N GLY A 52 9.44 -8.38 24.46
CA GLY A 52 9.25 -6.95 24.62
C GLY A 52 9.44 -6.19 23.32
N PHE A 53 8.98 -4.95 23.32
CA PHE A 53 9.24 -3.97 22.27
C PHE A 53 10.21 -2.93 22.79
N ALA A 54 11.24 -2.63 22.00
CA ALA A 54 12.19 -1.59 22.29
C ALA A 54 12.29 -0.59 21.14
N ARG A 55 12.70 0.63 21.46
CA ARG A 55 12.94 1.70 20.50
C ARG A 55 14.42 1.74 20.16
N LEU A 56 14.74 1.75 18.86
CA LEU A 56 16.09 2.00 18.39
C LEU A 56 16.53 3.43 18.80
N MET A 57 17.56 3.51 19.63
CA MET A 57 18.16 4.77 20.05
C MET A 57 19.35 5.12 19.14
N GLU A 58 20.22 4.14 18.92
CA GLU A 58 21.44 4.30 18.14
C GLU A 58 21.87 2.96 17.53
N VAL A 59 22.45 2.99 16.34
CA VAL A 59 23.12 1.85 15.72
C VAL A 59 24.60 1.97 16.07
N LEU A 60 25.10 1.06 16.91
CA LEU A 60 26.48 1.05 17.39
C LEU A 60 27.41 0.41 16.35
N VAL A 61 26.96 -0.69 15.77
CA VAL A 61 27.63 -1.36 14.65
C VAL A 61 26.59 -1.62 13.57
N PRO A 62 26.67 -0.98 12.39
CA PRO A 62 25.71 -1.20 11.32
C PRO A 62 25.94 -2.56 10.66
N SER A 63 24.85 -3.23 10.27
CA SER A 63 24.89 -4.37 9.35
C SER A 63 25.53 -3.98 8.02
N ALA A 64 26.20 -4.93 7.36
CA ALA A 64 26.69 -4.76 5.99
C ALA A 64 25.54 -4.51 4.99
N ASP A 65 24.33 -4.96 5.31
CA ASP A 65 23.13 -4.77 4.49
C ASP A 65 22.36 -3.49 4.85
N ARG A 66 22.81 -2.71 5.84
CA ARG A 66 22.14 -1.47 6.24
C ARG A 66 22.44 -0.36 5.23
N VAL A 67 21.38 0.33 4.79
CA VAL A 67 21.46 1.51 3.94
C VAL A 67 20.73 2.69 4.58
N VAL A 68 21.07 3.90 4.14
CA VAL A 68 20.30 5.10 4.50
C VAL A 68 18.99 5.08 3.70
N PRO A 69 17.80 5.10 4.35
CA PRO A 69 16.54 5.17 3.64
C PRO A 69 16.48 6.38 2.69
N PRO A 70 16.14 6.20 1.40
CA PRO A 70 16.01 7.33 0.48
C PRO A 70 14.85 8.26 0.82
N CYS A 71 13.79 7.74 1.45
CA CYS A 71 12.67 8.56 1.89
C CYS A 71 12.96 9.21 3.25
N PRO A 72 12.92 10.55 3.37
CA PRO A 72 13.15 11.24 4.64
C PRO A 72 12.07 10.91 5.69
N LEU A 73 10.91 10.42 5.24
CA LEU A 73 9.78 10.04 6.08
C LEU A 73 9.73 8.54 6.40
N ALA A 74 10.72 7.74 6.00
CA ALA A 74 10.71 6.28 6.19
C ALA A 74 10.44 5.87 7.66
N ARG A 75 11.06 6.58 8.61
CA ARG A 75 10.92 6.32 10.04
C ARG A 75 9.55 6.72 10.63
N PRO A 76 9.06 7.97 10.45
CA PRO A 76 7.77 8.39 10.99
C PRO A 76 6.56 7.79 10.23
N CYS A 77 6.69 7.50 8.94
CA CYS A 77 5.65 6.89 8.12
C CYS A 77 5.41 5.43 8.53
N GLY A 78 4.15 4.98 8.49
CA GLY A 78 3.78 3.58 8.75
C GLY A 78 3.97 2.63 7.57
N GLY A 79 4.35 3.12 6.38
CA GLY A 79 4.20 2.37 5.13
C GLY A 79 5.39 1.52 4.68
N CYS A 80 6.63 1.95 4.94
CA CYS A 80 7.84 1.34 4.36
C CYS A 80 8.79 0.84 5.45
N GLN A 81 8.65 -0.43 5.85
CA GLN A 81 9.36 -0.99 7.01
C GLN A 81 10.81 -1.42 6.71
N LEU A 82 11.15 -1.67 5.43
CA LEU A 82 12.42 -2.28 5.03
C LEU A 82 13.40 -1.32 4.34
N GLN A 83 13.12 -0.01 4.27
CA GLN A 83 13.98 0.92 3.52
C GLN A 83 15.37 1.13 4.12
N ALA A 84 15.60 0.71 5.37
CA ALA A 84 16.93 0.71 5.97
C ALA A 84 17.78 -0.50 5.58
N MET A 85 17.23 -1.44 4.81
CA MET A 85 17.88 -2.66 4.32
C MET A 85 18.12 -2.54 2.80
N SER A 86 19.29 -2.95 2.34
CA SER A 86 19.65 -3.02 0.91
C SER A 86 18.62 -3.85 0.14
N TYR A 87 18.42 -3.55 -1.14
CA TYR A 87 17.37 -4.21 -1.91
C TYR A 87 17.63 -5.71 -2.05
N GLU A 88 18.88 -6.11 -2.23
CA GLU A 88 19.33 -7.49 -2.29
C GLU A 88 19.02 -8.22 -0.98
N ALA A 89 19.25 -7.58 0.17
CA ALA A 89 18.90 -8.15 1.46
C ALA A 89 17.38 -8.24 1.67
N GLN A 90 16.59 -7.30 1.13
CA GLN A 90 15.13 -7.41 1.16
C GLN A 90 14.63 -8.64 0.38
N LEU A 91 15.27 -8.99 -0.74
CA LEU A 91 14.94 -10.19 -1.50
C LEU A 91 15.30 -11.46 -0.72
N ARG A 92 16.51 -11.55 -0.16
CA ARG A 92 16.93 -12.67 0.70
C ARG A 92 16.04 -12.84 1.93
N PHE A 93 15.64 -11.72 2.55
CA PHE A 93 14.71 -11.74 3.68
C PHE A 93 13.35 -12.34 3.29
N LYS A 94 12.78 -11.94 2.14
CA LYS A 94 11.51 -12.48 1.63
C LYS A 94 11.62 -13.96 1.26
N GLU A 95 12.73 -14.37 0.67
CA GLU A 95 13.02 -15.77 0.36
C GLU A 95 13.02 -16.63 1.62
N ARG A 96 13.87 -16.28 2.60
CA ARG A 96 13.96 -16.96 3.90
C ARG A 96 12.61 -16.99 4.63
N LYS A 97 11.83 -15.90 4.53
CA LYS A 97 10.48 -15.82 5.10
C LYS A 97 9.55 -16.87 4.49
N ILE A 98 9.53 -17.01 3.16
CA ILE A 98 8.69 -18.01 2.48
C ILE A 98 9.14 -19.42 2.84
N THR A 99 10.45 -19.69 2.78
CA THR A 99 11.03 -20.99 3.17
C THR A 99 10.63 -21.37 4.59
N ASN A 100 10.83 -20.46 5.56
CA ASN A 100 10.48 -20.69 6.96
C ASN A 100 8.99 -21.02 7.15
N ASN A 101 8.09 -20.35 6.41
CA ASN A 101 6.66 -20.59 6.50
C ASN A 101 6.29 -21.96 5.91
N LEU A 102 6.86 -22.33 4.76
CA LEU A 102 6.65 -23.65 4.16
C LEU A 102 7.13 -24.77 5.09
N VAL A 103 8.30 -24.61 5.71
CA VAL A 103 8.84 -25.61 6.63
C VAL A 103 8.02 -25.69 7.92
N ARG A 104 7.81 -24.56 8.61
CA ARG A 104 7.21 -24.54 9.96
C ARG A 104 5.70 -24.74 9.96
N ILE A 105 5.00 -24.18 8.98
CA ILE A 105 3.53 -24.20 8.90
C ILE A 105 3.09 -25.27 7.90
N GLY A 106 3.74 -25.35 6.74
CA GLY A 106 3.43 -26.34 5.72
C GLY A 106 3.93 -27.76 6.04
N GLY A 107 4.89 -27.90 6.96
CA GLY A 107 5.45 -29.19 7.36
C GLY A 107 6.38 -29.82 6.31
N PHE A 108 6.81 -29.04 5.32
CA PHE A 108 7.77 -29.49 4.31
C PHE A 108 9.19 -29.56 4.91
N LYS A 109 10.02 -30.49 4.40
CA LYS A 109 11.45 -30.44 4.68
C LYS A 109 12.14 -29.46 3.75
N GLU A 110 13.09 -28.71 4.28
CA GLU A 110 13.75 -27.64 3.52
C GLU A 110 14.48 -28.19 2.28
N GLU A 111 15.08 -29.38 2.38
CA GLU A 111 15.83 -30.03 1.30
C GLU A 111 14.93 -30.51 0.15
N GLU A 112 13.63 -30.65 0.40
CA GLU A 112 12.63 -31.10 -0.58
C GLU A 112 11.97 -29.92 -1.32
N LEU A 113 12.24 -28.67 -0.91
CA LEU A 113 11.64 -27.48 -1.50
C LEU A 113 12.44 -26.98 -2.72
N PRO A 114 11.85 -26.97 -3.93
CA PRO A 114 12.47 -26.36 -5.10
C PRO A 114 12.32 -24.83 -5.05
N MET A 115 12.95 -24.19 -4.07
CA MET A 115 12.90 -22.73 -3.91
C MET A 115 13.60 -22.04 -5.07
N LEU A 116 12.83 -21.24 -5.80
CA LEU A 116 13.35 -20.34 -6.83
C LEU A 116 13.62 -18.95 -6.22
N PRO A 117 14.62 -18.22 -6.74
CA PRO A 117 14.92 -16.87 -6.26
C PRO A 117 13.72 -15.92 -6.37
N ILE A 118 13.61 -15.00 -5.40
CA ILE A 118 12.58 -13.96 -5.45
C ILE A 118 12.82 -13.04 -6.65
N ILE A 119 11.83 -12.94 -7.53
CA ILE A 119 11.87 -12.04 -8.69
C ILE A 119 11.81 -10.58 -8.20
N GLY A 120 12.90 -9.85 -8.40
CA GLY A 120 13.02 -8.44 -8.05
C GLY A 120 12.45 -7.47 -9.10
N MET A 121 12.42 -6.20 -8.69
CA MET A 121 12.13 -5.02 -9.52
C MET A 121 13.43 -4.25 -9.73
N GLU A 122 13.74 -3.97 -10.99
CA GLU A 122 14.96 -3.26 -11.36
C GLU A 122 15.01 -1.85 -10.74
N ASN A 123 13.91 -1.11 -10.84
CA ASN A 123 13.74 0.21 -10.23
C ASN A 123 12.59 0.16 -9.21
N PRO A 124 12.84 -0.16 -7.92
CA PRO A 124 11.81 -0.39 -6.91
C PRO A 124 11.17 0.90 -6.36
N TRP A 125 10.93 1.88 -7.24
CA TRP A 125 10.40 3.20 -6.93
C TRP A 125 9.26 3.57 -7.89
N ARG A 126 8.45 4.55 -7.53
CA ARG A 126 7.38 5.12 -8.37
C ARG A 126 6.41 4.09 -8.99
N TYR A 127 6.23 2.93 -8.34
CA TYR A 127 5.46 1.84 -8.92
C TYR A 127 3.99 1.82 -8.49
N ARG A 128 3.60 2.54 -7.42
CA ARG A 128 2.24 2.47 -6.88
C ARG A 128 1.27 3.29 -7.71
N ASN A 129 0.39 2.60 -8.42
CA ASN A 129 -0.68 3.18 -9.22
C ASN A 129 -1.90 3.66 -8.43
N LYS A 130 -1.93 3.41 -7.12
CA LYS A 130 -3.02 3.78 -6.23
C LYS A 130 -2.47 4.25 -4.89
N ALA A 131 -2.96 5.39 -4.43
CA ALA A 131 -2.69 5.90 -3.09
C ALA A 131 -3.97 6.45 -2.44
N GLN A 132 -4.04 6.36 -1.13
CA GLN A 132 -5.11 6.91 -0.31
C GLN A 132 -4.47 7.82 0.73
N PHE A 133 -4.92 9.08 0.74
CA PHE A 133 -4.37 10.12 1.59
C PHE A 133 -5.45 10.63 2.54
N PRO A 134 -5.37 10.34 3.86
CA PRO A 134 -6.16 11.06 4.85
C PRO A 134 -5.84 12.55 4.82
N PHE A 135 -6.86 13.37 5.07
CA PHE A 135 -6.74 14.80 5.33
C PHE A 135 -7.00 15.07 6.81
N GLY A 136 -6.25 16.02 7.38
CA GLY A 136 -6.41 16.43 8.76
C GLY A 136 -5.82 17.81 8.99
N ARG A 137 -5.63 18.17 10.26
CA ARG A 137 -4.94 19.41 10.66
C ARG A 137 -3.64 19.10 11.37
N ASP A 138 -2.64 19.94 11.15
CA ASP A 138 -1.47 19.99 12.03
C ASP A 138 -1.79 20.76 13.32
N LYS A 139 -0.76 20.96 14.17
CA LYS A 139 -0.90 21.67 15.45
C LYS A 139 -1.20 23.16 15.28
N ASP A 140 -0.84 23.74 14.15
CA ASP A 140 -1.04 25.16 13.83
C ASP A 140 -2.39 25.37 13.12
N GLY A 141 -3.15 24.29 12.90
CA GLY A 141 -4.45 24.30 12.26
C GLY A 141 -4.42 24.23 10.73
N ASN A 142 -3.24 24.11 10.11
CA ASN A 142 -3.12 24.01 8.66
C ASN A 142 -3.62 22.65 8.16
N ILE A 143 -4.23 22.63 6.97
CA ILE A 143 -4.66 21.39 6.34
C ILE A 143 -3.44 20.62 5.85
N ILE A 144 -3.33 19.37 6.30
CA ILE A 144 -2.28 18.42 5.90
C ILE A 144 -2.87 17.18 5.27
N ALA A 145 -2.10 16.56 4.38
CA ALA A 145 -2.39 15.26 3.80
C ALA A 145 -1.11 14.41 3.78
N GLY A 146 -1.26 13.09 3.86
CA GLY A 146 -0.12 12.18 3.84
C GLY A 146 -0.51 10.77 4.24
N PHE A 147 0.27 10.15 5.13
CA PHE A 147 0.01 8.79 5.59
C PHE A 147 -0.03 8.73 7.11
N TYR A 148 -0.78 7.77 7.65
CA TYR A 148 -0.76 7.54 9.08
C TYR A 148 0.61 7.03 9.57
N ALA A 149 1.07 7.57 10.69
CA ALA A 149 2.20 7.02 11.42
C ALA A 149 1.87 5.60 11.90
N GLY A 150 2.85 4.70 11.90
CA GLY A 150 2.65 3.28 12.19
C GLY A 150 1.87 3.04 13.48
N ARG A 151 0.77 2.28 13.38
CA ARG A 151 -0.15 1.91 14.47
C ARG A 151 -0.85 3.11 15.15
N THR A 152 -1.06 4.22 14.44
CA THR A 152 -1.81 5.40 14.94
C THR A 152 -2.68 5.99 13.82
N HIS A 153 -3.57 6.92 14.13
CA HIS A 153 -4.25 7.77 13.14
C HIS A 153 -3.63 9.18 13.03
N ARG A 154 -2.38 9.34 13.49
CA ARG A 154 -1.66 10.61 13.33
C ARG A 154 -1.13 10.71 11.91
N ILE A 155 -1.53 11.74 11.18
CA ILE A 155 -1.05 11.99 9.81
C ILE A 155 0.40 12.49 9.86
N VAL A 156 1.25 11.86 9.07
CA VAL A 156 2.59 12.34 8.69
C VAL A 156 2.44 13.04 7.34
N PRO A 157 2.60 14.37 7.28
CA PRO A 157 2.51 15.11 6.02
C PRO A 157 3.46 14.52 4.98
N CYS A 158 2.92 14.15 3.83
CA CYS A 158 3.67 13.50 2.76
C CYS A 158 2.91 13.67 1.45
N GLU A 159 3.35 14.60 0.62
CA GLU A 159 2.73 14.85 -0.69
C GLU A 159 3.46 14.13 -1.81
N ASP A 160 4.78 13.97 -1.69
CA ASP A 160 5.58 13.19 -2.62
C ASP A 160 6.12 11.92 -1.95
N CYS A 161 5.42 10.80 -2.18
CA CYS A 161 5.84 9.49 -1.73
C CYS A 161 6.69 8.83 -2.81
N LEU A 162 7.94 8.46 -2.52
CA LEU A 162 8.85 7.82 -3.49
C LEU A 162 8.34 6.50 -4.09
N LEU A 163 7.34 5.86 -3.47
CA LEU A 163 6.66 4.69 -4.04
C LEU A 163 5.46 5.05 -4.91
N GLY A 164 4.81 6.20 -4.66
CA GLY A 164 3.67 6.70 -5.41
C GLY A 164 4.10 7.44 -6.67
N VAL A 165 3.14 7.60 -7.58
CA VAL A 165 3.30 8.42 -8.79
C VAL A 165 3.47 9.89 -8.45
N GLU A 166 4.17 10.64 -9.30
CA GLU A 166 4.54 12.04 -9.06
C GLU A 166 3.33 12.98 -9.07
N GLU A 167 2.29 12.64 -9.85
CA GLU A 167 1.06 13.42 -9.97
C GLU A 167 0.32 13.56 -8.63
N ASN A 168 0.55 12.65 -7.69
CA ASN A 168 -0.03 12.73 -6.34
C ASN A 168 0.27 14.08 -5.68
N GLN A 169 1.50 14.58 -5.77
CA GLN A 169 1.88 15.84 -5.13
C GLN A 169 1.05 17.00 -5.66
N ARG A 170 0.94 17.10 -6.99
CA ARG A 170 0.18 18.16 -7.66
C ARG A 170 -1.31 18.07 -7.35
N ILE A 171 -1.89 16.86 -7.38
CA ILE A 171 -3.31 16.64 -7.08
C ILE A 171 -3.61 16.98 -5.62
N LEU A 172 -2.78 16.53 -4.67
CA LEU A 172 -2.96 16.84 -3.24
C LEU A 172 -2.87 18.34 -2.97
N LYS A 173 -1.95 19.05 -3.64
CA LYS A 173 -1.87 20.51 -3.56
C LYS A 173 -3.17 21.16 -4.04
N ILE A 174 -3.70 20.75 -5.19
CA ILE A 174 -4.96 21.26 -5.73
C ILE A 174 -6.13 21.04 -4.75
N ILE A 175 -6.23 19.84 -4.15
CA ILE A 175 -7.28 19.53 -3.19
C ILE A 175 -7.16 20.41 -1.94
N LYS A 176 -5.96 20.58 -1.39
CA LYS A 176 -5.73 21.48 -0.23
C LYS A 176 -6.06 22.93 -0.55
N ASP A 177 -5.62 23.42 -1.71
CA ASP A 177 -5.88 24.80 -2.14
C ASP A 177 -7.39 25.04 -2.30
N PHE A 178 -8.10 24.08 -2.90
CA PHE A 178 -9.56 24.08 -2.99
C PHE A 178 -10.21 24.12 -1.59
N MET A 179 -9.77 23.26 -0.67
CA MET A 179 -10.29 23.25 0.69
C MET A 179 -10.07 24.57 1.43
N ASN A 180 -8.88 25.17 1.30
CA ASN A 180 -8.56 26.47 1.89
C ASN A 180 -9.41 27.60 1.28
N GLN A 181 -9.46 27.67 -0.06
CA GLN A 181 -10.18 28.72 -0.79
C GLN A 181 -11.67 28.74 -0.45
N TYR A 182 -12.30 27.57 -0.34
CA TYR A 182 -13.72 27.43 -0.08
C TYR A 182 -14.06 27.10 1.38
N ARG A 183 -13.08 27.21 2.29
CA ARG A 183 -13.22 26.99 3.74
C ARG A 183 -13.83 25.62 4.11
N ILE A 184 -13.46 24.59 3.35
CA ILE A 184 -13.89 23.21 3.59
C ILE A 184 -12.93 22.58 4.59
N SER A 185 -13.46 22.09 5.71
CA SER A 185 -12.66 21.45 6.75
C SER A 185 -12.34 19.99 6.42
N PRO A 186 -11.14 19.51 6.81
CA PRO A 186 -10.89 18.09 6.89
C PRO A 186 -11.76 17.47 7.98
N TYR A 187 -12.03 16.19 7.85
CA TYR A 187 -12.79 15.42 8.82
C TYR A 187 -11.96 15.16 10.08
N ASP A 188 -12.60 15.33 11.23
CA ASP A 188 -12.04 15.06 12.55
C ASP A 188 -12.74 13.84 13.16
N GLU A 189 -11.98 12.78 13.44
CA GLU A 189 -12.52 11.50 13.91
C GLU A 189 -13.14 11.56 15.31
N GLU A 190 -12.62 12.42 16.19
CA GLU A 190 -13.02 12.51 17.59
C GLU A 190 -14.38 13.23 17.71
N SER A 191 -14.47 14.43 17.12
CA SER A 191 -15.71 15.22 17.05
C SER A 191 -16.70 14.71 16.00
N HIS A 192 -16.21 13.94 15.00
CA HIS A 192 -16.99 13.48 13.84
C HIS A 192 -17.55 14.64 13.00
N THR A 193 -16.80 15.74 12.95
CA THR A 193 -17.16 16.94 12.20
C THR A 193 -16.20 17.15 11.03
N GLY A 194 -16.54 18.10 10.15
CA GLY A 194 -15.80 18.36 8.92
C GLY A 194 -16.17 17.42 7.77
N LEU A 195 -15.68 17.74 6.58
CA LEU A 195 -16.18 17.18 5.33
C LEU A 195 -15.18 16.21 4.69
N VAL A 196 -13.97 16.65 4.35
CA VAL A 196 -13.05 15.85 3.54
C VAL A 196 -12.31 14.84 4.42
N ARG A 197 -12.55 13.55 4.20
CA ARG A 197 -11.89 12.46 4.94
C ARG A 197 -10.57 12.09 4.29
N HIS A 198 -10.63 11.69 3.03
CA HIS A 198 -9.51 11.12 2.29
C HIS A 198 -9.60 11.51 0.81
N ALA A 199 -8.49 11.43 0.09
CA ALA A 199 -8.49 11.33 -1.37
C ALA A 199 -7.90 9.98 -1.79
N LEU A 200 -8.62 9.27 -2.66
CA LEU A 200 -8.11 8.14 -3.42
C LEU A 200 -7.65 8.67 -4.78
N ILE A 201 -6.38 8.43 -5.11
CA ILE A 201 -5.80 8.76 -6.41
C ILE A 201 -5.38 7.47 -7.09
N ARG A 202 -5.73 7.32 -8.37
CA ARG A 202 -5.26 6.22 -9.23
C ARG A 202 -4.65 6.75 -10.53
N LYS A 203 -3.69 6.01 -11.08
CA LYS A 203 -3.07 6.23 -12.38
C LYS A 203 -3.07 4.94 -13.20
N GLY A 204 -3.55 4.98 -14.44
CA GLY A 204 -3.23 3.95 -15.43
C GLY A 204 -1.82 4.17 -15.95
N PHE A 205 -0.91 3.24 -15.72
CA PHE A 205 0.51 3.44 -16.05
C PHE A 205 0.75 3.48 -17.56
N ARG A 206 0.06 2.62 -18.33
CA ARG A 206 0.22 2.59 -19.79
C ARG A 206 -0.56 3.69 -20.49
N THR A 207 -1.70 4.08 -19.93
CA THR A 207 -2.61 5.06 -20.56
C THR A 207 -2.34 6.49 -20.11
N GLY A 208 -1.71 6.69 -18.96
CA GLY A 208 -1.57 8.01 -18.32
C GLY A 208 -2.87 8.54 -17.70
N GLN A 209 -3.97 7.78 -17.74
CA GLN A 209 -5.25 8.21 -17.19
C GLN A 209 -5.21 8.33 -15.67
N LEU A 210 -5.78 9.41 -15.13
CA LEU A 210 -5.82 9.70 -13.70
C LEU A 210 -7.27 9.73 -13.22
N MET A 211 -7.45 9.18 -12.02
CA MET A 211 -8.69 9.23 -11.27
C MET A 211 -8.47 9.84 -9.90
N VAL A 212 -9.40 10.72 -9.51
CA VAL A 212 -9.53 11.22 -8.15
C VAL A 212 -10.92 10.87 -7.61
N CYS A 213 -10.97 10.17 -6.49
CA CYS A 213 -12.20 9.97 -5.73
C CYS A 213 -12.03 10.62 -4.35
N LEU A 214 -12.80 11.67 -4.07
CA LEU A 214 -12.77 12.39 -2.80
C LEU A 214 -13.76 11.75 -1.82
N ILE A 215 -13.27 11.26 -0.68
CA ILE A 215 -14.09 10.64 0.34
C ILE A 215 -14.58 11.73 1.28
N ILE A 216 -15.91 11.86 1.44
CA ILE A 216 -16.52 12.93 2.23
C ILE A 216 -17.50 12.43 3.30
N ASN A 217 -17.54 13.14 4.42
CA ASN A 217 -18.52 13.04 5.50
C ASN A 217 -19.69 14.02 5.24
N GLY A 218 -20.43 13.81 4.14
CA GLY A 218 -21.51 14.71 3.70
C GLY A 218 -22.36 14.08 2.59
N SER A 219 -23.32 14.80 2.00
CA SER A 219 -24.06 14.34 0.80
C SER A 219 -23.45 14.83 -0.49
N ASP A 220 -22.77 15.96 -0.43
CA ASP A 220 -22.30 16.68 -1.60
C ASP A 220 -21.07 17.50 -1.23
N LEU A 221 -20.34 17.92 -2.25
CA LEU A 221 -19.17 18.78 -2.11
C LEU A 221 -19.57 20.22 -2.48
N PRO A 222 -19.47 21.19 -1.54
CA PRO A 222 -19.64 22.60 -1.88
C PRO A 222 -18.67 22.99 -3.00
N GLN A 223 -19.14 23.74 -4.00
CA GLN A 223 -18.29 24.19 -5.12
C GLN A 223 -17.68 23.04 -5.94
N ARG A 224 -18.39 21.91 -6.06
CA ARG A 224 -17.93 20.73 -6.83
C ARG A 224 -17.52 21.05 -8.28
N ASP A 225 -18.18 21.99 -8.94
CA ASP A 225 -17.81 22.35 -10.32
C ASP A 225 -16.45 23.05 -10.37
N ALA A 226 -16.12 23.86 -9.35
CA ALA A 226 -14.80 24.46 -9.21
C ALA A 226 -13.74 23.39 -8.89
N PHE A 227 -14.06 22.44 -8.02
CA PHE A 227 -13.21 21.29 -7.72
C PHE A 227 -12.84 20.50 -8.99
N VAL A 228 -13.85 20.17 -9.80
CA VAL A 228 -13.66 19.47 -11.09
C VAL A 228 -12.76 20.31 -12.01
N ARG A 229 -13.07 21.60 -12.21
CA ARG A 229 -12.25 22.48 -13.08
C ARG A 229 -10.79 22.58 -12.63
N MET A 230 -10.52 22.64 -11.33
CA MET A 230 -9.15 22.70 -10.81
C MET A 230 -8.37 21.40 -11.07
N LEU A 231 -9.01 20.25 -10.88
CA LEU A 231 -8.38 18.94 -11.14
C LEU A 231 -8.15 18.68 -12.63
N LEU A 232 -9.02 19.18 -13.51
CA LEU A 232 -8.86 19.08 -14.97
C LEU A 232 -7.64 19.86 -15.51
N GLN A 233 -6.99 20.68 -14.69
CA GLN A 233 -5.69 21.29 -15.05
C GLN A 233 -4.52 20.29 -14.99
N VAL A 234 -4.72 19.12 -14.38
CA VAL A 234 -3.75 18.04 -14.35
C VAL A 234 -3.92 17.21 -15.61
N GLU A 235 -2.85 17.13 -16.41
CA GLU A 235 -2.82 16.30 -17.61
C GLU A 235 -3.12 14.83 -17.27
N GLY A 236 -3.95 14.18 -18.09
CA GLY A 236 -4.40 12.81 -17.86
C GLY A 236 -5.61 12.65 -16.94
N MET A 237 -6.15 13.71 -16.34
CA MET A 237 -7.37 13.61 -15.50
C MET A 237 -8.60 13.19 -16.31
N THR A 238 -9.10 11.97 -16.09
CA THR A 238 -10.25 11.42 -16.84
C THR A 238 -11.43 11.05 -15.97
N SER A 239 -11.26 10.84 -14.66
CA SER A 239 -12.38 10.52 -13.77
C SER A 239 -12.30 11.23 -12.43
N ILE A 240 -13.38 11.92 -12.06
CA ILE A 240 -13.50 12.59 -10.76
C ILE A 240 -14.83 12.16 -10.12
N SER A 241 -14.77 11.72 -8.87
CA SER A 241 -15.94 11.25 -8.13
C SER A 241 -15.88 11.62 -6.65
N LEU A 242 -17.01 11.50 -5.98
CA LEU A 242 -17.13 11.53 -4.54
C LEU A 242 -17.45 10.13 -4.03
N SER A 243 -16.93 9.78 -2.86
CA SER A 243 -17.37 8.62 -2.09
C SER A 243 -18.00 9.09 -0.78
N ILE A 244 -19.28 8.76 -0.59
CA ILE A 244 -20.05 9.23 0.55
C ILE A 244 -19.86 8.28 1.73
N ASN A 245 -19.12 8.72 2.75
CA ASN A 245 -18.87 7.94 3.95
C ASN A 245 -19.08 8.79 5.21
N ARG A 246 -20.27 8.66 5.79
CA ARG A 246 -20.68 9.32 7.04
C ARG A 246 -20.55 8.41 8.27
N GLU A 247 -20.05 7.20 8.08
CA GLU A 247 -19.99 6.20 9.14
C GLU A 247 -18.77 6.41 10.04
N ARG A 248 -18.93 6.12 11.34
CA ARG A 248 -17.82 6.02 12.31
C ARG A 248 -17.13 4.66 12.15
N THR A 249 -16.25 4.56 11.15
CA THR A 249 -15.57 3.33 10.78
C THR A 249 -14.17 3.59 10.22
N ASN A 250 -13.32 2.57 10.29
CA ASN A 250 -12.00 2.54 9.66
C ASN A 250 -12.08 2.17 8.17
N VAL A 251 -13.25 1.75 7.66
CA VAL A 251 -13.46 1.56 6.23
C VAL A 251 -13.43 2.93 5.56
N ILE A 252 -12.49 3.14 4.64
CA ILE A 252 -12.27 4.44 3.99
C ILE A 252 -13.38 4.73 2.97
N MET A 253 -13.66 3.79 2.07
CA MET A 253 -14.63 3.99 1.01
C MET A 253 -16.07 3.92 1.54
N GLY A 254 -16.90 4.83 1.05
CA GLY A 254 -18.35 4.80 1.22
C GLY A 254 -19.04 3.77 0.34
N LYS A 255 -20.32 3.51 0.62
CA LYS A 255 -21.17 2.62 -0.19
C LYS A 255 -21.70 3.29 -1.45
N GLU A 256 -21.80 4.61 -1.43
CA GLU A 256 -22.30 5.42 -2.53
C GLU A 256 -21.14 6.18 -3.19
N ILE A 257 -21.09 6.10 -4.52
CA ILE A 257 -20.15 6.83 -5.36
C ILE A 257 -20.94 7.78 -6.25
N VAL A 258 -20.64 9.07 -6.16
CA VAL A 258 -21.24 10.11 -7.01
C VAL A 258 -20.21 10.52 -8.05
N ASN A 259 -20.47 10.22 -9.32
CA ASN A 259 -19.60 10.62 -10.40
C ASN A 259 -19.77 12.12 -10.70
N LEU A 260 -18.66 12.87 -10.71
CA LEU A 260 -18.66 14.30 -11.00
C LEU A 260 -18.17 14.61 -12.42
N TYR A 261 -17.24 13.81 -12.94
CA TYR A 261 -16.67 14.00 -14.27
C TYR A 261 -16.18 12.67 -14.86
N GLY A 262 -16.32 12.54 -16.17
CA GLY A 262 -15.84 11.39 -16.93
C GLY A 262 -16.71 10.15 -16.76
N PRO A 263 -16.21 8.97 -17.11
CA PRO A 263 -17.01 7.75 -17.17
C PRO A 263 -17.14 7.01 -15.82
N GLY A 264 -16.51 7.52 -14.76
CA GLY A 264 -16.47 6.88 -13.43
C GLY A 264 -15.44 5.76 -13.28
N TYR A 265 -14.59 5.56 -14.29
CA TYR A 265 -13.46 4.61 -14.29
C TYR A 265 -12.27 5.21 -15.05
N ILE A 266 -11.11 4.57 -14.89
CA ILE A 266 -9.95 4.73 -15.78
C ILE A 266 -9.64 3.41 -16.46
N GLU A 267 -8.86 3.46 -17.53
CA GLU A 267 -8.38 2.28 -18.21
C GLU A 267 -6.88 2.10 -17.98
N ASP A 268 -6.44 0.87 -17.79
CA ASP A 268 -5.03 0.47 -17.82
C ASP A 268 -4.91 -0.96 -18.32
N PHE A 269 -3.69 -1.43 -18.55
CA PHE A 269 -3.46 -2.77 -19.08
C PHE A 269 -2.57 -3.62 -18.19
N ILE A 270 -2.80 -4.93 -18.25
CA ILE A 270 -1.85 -5.95 -17.79
C ILE A 270 -1.55 -6.82 -19.00
N GLY A 271 -0.29 -6.82 -19.45
CA GLY A 271 0.07 -7.36 -20.77
C GLY A 271 -0.76 -6.67 -21.85
N ASN A 272 -1.50 -7.45 -22.64
CA ASN A 272 -2.30 -6.96 -23.77
C ASN A 272 -3.79 -6.78 -23.47
N VAL A 273 -4.22 -6.99 -22.22
CA VAL A 273 -5.63 -6.87 -21.83
C VAL A 273 -5.88 -5.51 -21.20
N ALA A 274 -6.89 -4.79 -21.68
CA ALA A 274 -7.37 -3.55 -21.08
C ALA A 274 -8.37 -3.84 -19.96
N TYR A 275 -8.33 -3.04 -18.89
CA TYR A 275 -9.23 -3.16 -17.75
C TYR A 275 -9.85 -1.81 -17.42
N GLN A 276 -11.15 -1.79 -17.19
CA GLN A 276 -11.83 -0.65 -16.57
C GLN A 276 -11.67 -0.72 -15.05
N ILE A 277 -11.13 0.34 -14.46
CA ILE A 277 -10.75 0.41 -13.05
C ILE A 277 -11.58 1.50 -12.39
N SER A 278 -12.55 1.12 -11.57
CA SER A 278 -13.38 2.05 -10.79
C SER A 278 -12.73 2.39 -9.43
N PRO A 279 -13.27 3.37 -8.67
CA PRO A 279 -12.78 3.70 -7.33
C PRO A 279 -12.77 2.50 -6.37
N LEU A 280 -13.78 1.64 -6.45
CA LEU A 280 -13.98 0.50 -5.54
C LEU A 280 -13.25 -0.78 -6.00
N SER A 281 -12.87 -0.87 -7.28
CA SER A 281 -12.27 -2.08 -7.85
C SER A 281 -10.93 -2.41 -7.21
N PHE A 282 -10.68 -3.67 -6.86
CA PHE A 282 -9.33 -4.12 -6.56
C PHE A 282 -8.53 -4.26 -7.86
N TYR A 283 -7.39 -3.57 -7.92
CA TYR A 283 -6.43 -3.66 -9.01
C TYR A 283 -5.04 -3.64 -8.38
N GLN A 284 -4.13 -4.45 -8.93
CA GLN A 284 -2.79 -4.61 -8.36
C GLN A 284 -2.06 -3.27 -8.37
N VAL A 285 -1.44 -2.93 -7.25
CA VAL A 285 -0.86 -1.58 -7.08
C VAL A 285 0.48 -1.40 -7.78
N ASN A 286 1.18 -2.49 -8.12
CA ASN A 286 2.46 -2.46 -8.82
C ASN A 286 2.30 -3.15 -10.19
N PRO A 287 1.95 -2.41 -11.26
CA PRO A 287 1.69 -3.02 -12.57
C PRO A 287 2.92 -3.73 -13.14
N VAL A 288 4.13 -3.18 -12.92
CA VAL A 288 5.40 -3.76 -13.40
C VAL A 288 5.64 -5.17 -12.82
N GLN A 289 5.42 -5.35 -11.53
CA GLN A 289 5.57 -6.67 -10.89
C GLN A 289 4.36 -7.59 -11.12
N THR A 290 3.18 -7.02 -11.37
CA THR A 290 1.97 -7.78 -11.67
C THR A 290 2.11 -8.54 -12.98
N GLU A 291 2.66 -7.90 -14.01
CA GLU A 291 2.91 -8.55 -15.29
C GLU A 291 3.86 -9.74 -15.15
N LYS A 292 4.95 -9.59 -14.36
CA LYS A 292 5.86 -10.71 -14.04
C LYS A 292 5.13 -11.83 -13.29
N LEU A 293 4.41 -11.49 -12.21
CA LEU A 293 3.68 -12.46 -11.40
C LEU A 293 2.68 -13.26 -12.23
N TYR A 294 1.89 -12.59 -13.07
CA TYR A 294 0.87 -13.26 -13.88
C TYR A 294 1.51 -14.05 -15.02
N GLY A 295 2.62 -13.56 -15.59
CA GLY A 295 3.43 -14.30 -16.55
C GLY A 295 3.95 -15.64 -16.00
N GLU A 296 4.52 -15.63 -14.79
CA GLU A 296 4.99 -16.85 -14.11
C GLU A 296 3.82 -17.79 -13.80
N ALA A 297 2.71 -17.27 -13.28
CA ALA A 297 1.52 -18.09 -13.00
C ALA A 297 0.99 -18.77 -14.28
N LEU A 298 0.98 -18.06 -15.40
CA LEU A 298 0.57 -18.60 -16.70
C LEU A 298 1.57 -19.65 -17.22
N ALA A 299 2.87 -19.42 -17.05
CA ALA A 299 3.90 -20.38 -17.43
C ALA A 299 3.78 -21.68 -16.63
N TYR A 300 3.62 -21.58 -15.31
CA TYR A 300 3.45 -22.74 -14.43
C TYR A 300 2.12 -23.47 -14.63
N ALA A 301 1.06 -22.78 -15.04
CA ALA A 301 -0.21 -23.41 -15.36
C ALA A 301 -0.13 -24.34 -16.58
N GLY A 302 0.87 -24.16 -17.47
CA GLY A 302 1.11 -25.07 -18.60
C GLY A 302 -0.06 -25.19 -19.58
N LEU A 303 -0.85 -24.13 -19.75
CA LEU A 303 -2.08 -24.16 -20.56
C LEU A 303 -1.78 -24.42 -22.04
N THR A 304 -2.49 -25.38 -22.63
CA THR A 304 -2.36 -25.79 -24.04
C THR A 304 -3.49 -25.27 -24.92
N GLY A 305 -4.50 -24.63 -24.34
CA GLY A 305 -5.72 -24.18 -25.04
C GLY A 305 -6.90 -25.12 -24.88
N ASN A 306 -6.75 -26.24 -24.16
CA ASN A 306 -7.79 -27.26 -23.98
C ASN A 306 -8.40 -27.26 -22.58
N GLU A 307 -7.73 -26.61 -21.62
CA GLU A 307 -8.07 -26.66 -20.21
C GLU A 307 -9.23 -25.72 -19.85
N VAL A 308 -9.97 -26.12 -18.80
CA VAL A 308 -10.97 -25.28 -18.15
C VAL A 308 -10.37 -24.77 -16.84
N VAL A 309 -10.22 -23.45 -16.74
CA VAL A 309 -9.63 -22.78 -15.57
C VAL A 309 -10.72 -22.24 -14.67
N TRP A 310 -10.53 -22.38 -13.36
CA TRP A 310 -11.35 -21.75 -12.33
C TRP A 310 -10.53 -20.68 -11.61
N ASP A 311 -10.90 -19.42 -11.80
CA ASP A 311 -10.31 -18.29 -11.09
C ASP A 311 -11.18 -17.96 -9.86
N LEU A 312 -10.75 -18.49 -8.72
CA LEU A 312 -11.41 -18.26 -7.43
C LEU A 312 -10.93 -16.93 -6.86
N TYR A 313 -11.87 -16.07 -6.45
CA TYR A 313 -11.61 -14.69 -6.01
C TYR A 313 -11.11 -13.78 -7.14
N CYS A 314 -11.77 -13.86 -8.30
CA CYS A 314 -11.29 -13.25 -9.52
C CYS A 314 -11.30 -11.70 -9.51
N GLY A 315 -11.99 -11.06 -8.54
CA GLY A 315 -12.13 -9.62 -8.49
C GLY A 315 -12.71 -9.06 -9.79
N ILE A 316 -12.01 -8.11 -10.41
CA ILE A 316 -12.40 -7.57 -11.73
C ILE A 316 -11.92 -8.42 -12.91
N GLY A 317 -11.57 -9.69 -12.68
CA GLY A 317 -11.15 -10.63 -13.70
C GLY A 317 -9.72 -10.43 -14.21
N THR A 318 -8.84 -9.78 -13.42
CA THR A 318 -7.47 -9.51 -13.88
C THR A 318 -6.70 -10.76 -14.27
N ILE A 319 -6.78 -11.82 -13.46
CA ILE A 319 -6.18 -13.12 -13.76
C ILE A 319 -7.04 -13.85 -14.80
N SER A 320 -8.36 -13.91 -14.60
CA SER A 320 -9.30 -14.56 -15.52
C SER A 320 -9.07 -14.19 -16.99
N LEU A 321 -9.08 -12.89 -17.31
CA LEU A 321 -8.91 -12.39 -18.68
C LEU A 321 -7.49 -12.59 -19.20
N PHE A 322 -6.50 -12.60 -18.30
CA PHE A 322 -5.11 -12.89 -18.66
C PHE A 322 -4.93 -14.36 -19.06
N LEU A 323 -5.51 -15.30 -18.28
CA LEU A 323 -5.46 -16.74 -18.55
C LEU A 323 -6.34 -17.16 -19.74
N ALA A 324 -7.45 -16.44 -19.99
CA ALA A 324 -8.36 -16.71 -21.10
C ALA A 324 -7.69 -16.64 -22.49
N GLN A 325 -6.54 -15.98 -22.61
CA GLN A 325 -5.74 -15.95 -23.84
C GLN A 325 -5.16 -17.33 -24.21
N LYS A 326 -5.00 -18.23 -23.24
CA LYS A 326 -4.39 -19.57 -23.44
C LYS A 326 -5.24 -20.73 -22.92
N ALA A 327 -6.37 -20.47 -22.27
CA ALA A 327 -7.30 -21.50 -21.82
C ALA A 327 -8.43 -21.71 -22.83
N ARG A 328 -9.08 -22.88 -22.81
CA ARG A 328 -10.32 -23.10 -23.58
C ARG A 328 -11.48 -22.29 -23.00
N LYS A 329 -11.56 -22.27 -21.67
CA LYS A 329 -12.64 -21.61 -20.91
C LYS A 329 -12.15 -21.23 -19.52
N VAL A 330 -12.60 -20.08 -19.04
CA VAL A 330 -12.33 -19.60 -17.68
C VAL A 330 -13.66 -19.34 -16.96
N TYR A 331 -13.79 -19.84 -15.73
CA TYR A 331 -14.87 -19.49 -14.81
C TYR A 331 -14.31 -18.63 -13.69
N GLY A 332 -14.78 -17.38 -13.58
CA GLY A 332 -14.46 -16.50 -12.46
C GLY A 332 -15.50 -16.62 -11.34
N VAL A 333 -15.04 -16.70 -10.09
CA VAL A 333 -15.89 -16.72 -8.89
C VAL A 333 -15.52 -15.56 -7.98
N GLU A 334 -16.47 -14.69 -7.63
CA GLU A 334 -16.27 -13.52 -6.79
C GLU A 334 -17.54 -13.21 -5.99
N ILE A 335 -17.36 -12.77 -4.74
CA ILE A 335 -18.45 -12.49 -3.80
C ILE A 335 -18.98 -11.06 -3.94
N VAL A 336 -18.17 -10.13 -4.46
CA VAL A 336 -18.53 -8.71 -4.63
C VAL A 336 -19.20 -8.49 -6.00
N PRO A 337 -20.51 -8.18 -6.06
CA PRO A 337 -21.23 -8.04 -7.33
C PRO A 337 -20.68 -6.94 -8.24
N GLN A 338 -20.20 -5.83 -7.66
CA GLN A 338 -19.59 -4.74 -8.44
C GLN A 338 -18.31 -5.21 -9.16
N ALA A 339 -17.49 -6.05 -8.52
CA ALA A 339 -16.27 -6.57 -9.15
C ALA A 339 -16.60 -7.52 -10.31
N ILE A 340 -17.65 -8.35 -10.19
CA ILE A 340 -18.17 -9.16 -11.31
C ILE A 340 -18.72 -8.28 -12.44
N ALA A 341 -19.40 -7.18 -12.11
CA ALA A 341 -19.91 -6.25 -13.14
C ALA A 341 -18.75 -5.61 -13.93
N ASP A 342 -17.66 -5.24 -13.25
CA ASP A 342 -16.43 -4.76 -13.89
C ASP A 342 -15.77 -5.86 -14.73
N ALA A 343 -15.67 -7.10 -14.23
CA ALA A 343 -15.05 -8.23 -14.94
C ALA A 343 -15.76 -8.64 -16.25
N ARG A 344 -17.03 -8.24 -16.43
CA ARG A 344 -17.83 -8.53 -17.63
C ARG A 344 -17.72 -7.45 -18.71
N ARG A 345 -17.12 -6.31 -18.39
CA ARG A 345 -16.86 -5.20 -19.31
C ARG A 345 -15.46 -5.34 -19.86
#